data_AF-A0A835VRK5-F1
#
_entry.id   AF-A0A835VRK5-F1
#
_cell.length_a   1.000
_cell.length_b   1.000
_cell.length_c   1.000
_cell.angle_alpha   90.00
_cell.angle_beta   90.00
_cell.angle_gamma   90.00
#
_symmetry.space_group_name_H-M   'P 1'
#
loop_
_entity.id
_entity.type
_entity.pdbx_description
1 polymer ?
#
loop_
_entity_poly.entity_id
_entity_poly.type
_entity_poly.pdbx_seq_one_letter_code
_entity_poly.pdbx_strand_id
1 'polypeptide(L)'
;MPCRAAAGSGADGESAAGPGDPAGPTSPSPSSSSSSPSASSPSGPPTSPSSYDEAVLELARSYDRVQNPALSNVRYSIAVTDFTERAVLAYECGYTEADVAAALGRLAAAGRLAGLQGFDAAECVSLVAVVWVTLALSPMSVKRWATVAAVSEPTLASWRGFVAMIVNGYFERRMAWYPLDRLQLELAAVQGRSMPQEVVAEHARIVFTTLEQVYPQFATD
;
A
#
# COMPACT_ATOMS: atom_id res chain seq x y z
N MET A 1 -11.54 -7.77 53.41
CA MET A 1 -12.13 -9.07 53.83
C MET A 1 -13.64 -8.97 53.76
N PRO A 2 -14.43 -10.03 53.45
CA PRO A 2 -14.14 -11.32 52.79
C PRO A 2 -14.97 -11.51 51.49
N CYS A 3 -14.50 -12.26 50.47
CA CYS A 3 -14.68 -13.70 50.17
C CYS A 3 -16.11 -14.19 49.83
N ARG A 4 -16.28 -14.74 48.62
CA ARG A 4 -16.85 -16.08 48.26
C ARG A 4 -16.87 -16.20 46.72
N ALA A 5 -16.17 -17.14 46.08
CA ALA A 5 -16.42 -18.59 45.94
C ALA A 5 -17.72 -18.90 45.16
N ALA A 6 -17.86 -19.88 44.28
CA ALA A 6 -17.00 -20.84 43.58
C ALA A 6 -17.92 -21.61 42.59
N ALA A 7 -17.27 -22.34 41.66
CA ALA A 7 -17.69 -23.64 41.09
C ALA A 7 -18.80 -23.74 40.03
N GLY A 8 -18.50 -24.55 39.01
CA GLY A 8 -19.43 -25.14 38.06
C GLY A 8 -18.72 -25.99 36.99
N SER A 9 -18.42 -27.25 37.32
CA SER A 9 -17.92 -28.31 36.41
C SER A 9 -19.07 -29.06 35.71
N GLY A 10 -18.79 -29.62 34.53
CA GLY A 10 -19.47 -30.75 33.87
C GLY A 10 -18.96 -30.88 32.42
N ALA A 11 -18.18 -31.89 32.01
CA ALA A 11 -18.50 -33.32 31.78
C ALA A 11 -19.66 -33.49 30.78
N ASP A 12 -19.72 -34.37 29.78
CA ASP A 12 -18.89 -35.36 29.08
C ASP A 12 -19.80 -35.87 27.92
N GLY A 13 -19.27 -36.52 26.88
CA GLY A 13 -20.06 -37.31 25.90
C GLY A 13 -19.44 -37.29 24.49
N GLU A 14 -18.61 -38.27 24.10
CA GLU A 14 -18.95 -39.62 23.59
C GLU A 14 -19.45 -39.58 22.12
N SER A 15 -18.59 -39.77 21.12
CA SER A 15 -18.13 -41.04 20.48
C SER A 15 -19.17 -41.70 19.54
N ALA A 16 -18.85 -41.83 18.25
CA ALA A 16 -19.22 -42.98 17.41
C ALA A 16 -18.44 -42.99 16.07
N ALA A 17 -17.74 -44.09 15.83
CA ALA A 17 -17.11 -44.48 14.57
C ALA A 17 -18.07 -45.31 13.70
N GLY A 18 -17.80 -45.41 12.40
CA GLY A 18 -18.46 -46.39 11.53
C GLY A 18 -18.03 -46.30 10.05
N PRO A 19 -17.32 -47.31 9.50
CA PRO A 19 -16.80 -47.34 8.13
C PRO A 19 -17.69 -48.15 7.16
N GLY A 20 -17.51 -47.99 5.84
CA GLY A 20 -18.14 -48.84 4.83
C GLY A 20 -17.70 -48.57 3.39
N ASP A 21 -16.84 -49.44 2.87
CA ASP A 21 -16.58 -49.83 1.46
C ASP A 21 -16.89 -51.35 1.38
N PRO A 22 -16.98 -52.09 0.24
CA PRO A 22 -16.49 -51.83 -1.15
C PRO A 22 -17.37 -52.42 -2.32
N ALA A 23 -16.78 -52.44 -3.54
CA ALA A 23 -17.05 -53.26 -4.74
C ALA A 23 -18.14 -52.73 -5.72
N GLY A 24 -18.01 -52.74 -7.05
CA GLY A 24 -17.08 -53.35 -8.02
C GLY A 24 -17.50 -52.93 -9.45
N PRO A 25 -16.89 -53.47 -10.54
CA PRO A 25 -16.60 -52.73 -11.77
C PRO A 25 -17.52 -53.07 -12.97
N THR A 26 -17.67 -52.12 -13.91
CA THR A 26 -18.04 -52.39 -15.31
C THR A 26 -17.45 -51.33 -16.28
N SER A 27 -16.59 -51.79 -17.18
CA SER A 27 -16.32 -51.22 -18.52
C SER A 27 -17.17 -52.01 -19.55
N PRO A 28 -17.35 -51.63 -20.85
CA PRO A 28 -16.43 -50.85 -21.71
C PRO A 28 -17.06 -49.86 -22.73
N SER A 29 -16.21 -48.92 -23.20
CA SER A 29 -15.96 -48.38 -24.57
C SER A 29 -17.09 -48.11 -25.60
N PRO A 30 -16.83 -47.43 -26.75
CA PRO A 30 -15.86 -46.38 -27.12
C PRO A 30 -16.53 -45.20 -27.88
N SER A 31 -15.81 -44.11 -28.17
CA SER A 31 -15.71 -43.50 -29.53
C SER A 31 -15.07 -42.10 -29.51
N SER A 32 -14.11 -41.90 -30.44
CA SER A 32 -13.79 -40.71 -31.26
C SER A 32 -14.01 -39.30 -30.67
N SER A 33 -13.16 -38.29 -30.80
CA SER A 33 -12.08 -37.98 -31.74
C SER A 33 -11.75 -36.51 -31.48
N SER A 34 -10.47 -36.12 -31.45
CA SER A 34 -9.98 -34.95 -32.21
C SER A 34 -8.54 -34.67 -31.85
N SER A 35 -7.73 -34.80 -32.89
CA SER A 35 -6.32 -34.51 -32.93
C SER A 35 -6.09 -33.00 -32.88
N SER A 36 -5.02 -32.62 -32.18
CA SER A 36 -4.40 -31.30 -32.18
C SER A 36 -4.17 -30.74 -33.58
N PRO A 37 -4.01 -29.41 -33.67
CA PRO A 37 -2.88 -28.89 -34.44
C PRO A 37 -2.00 -27.98 -33.57
N SER A 38 -0.74 -28.37 -33.49
CA SER A 38 0.38 -27.52 -33.10
C SER A 38 0.63 -26.49 -34.20
N ALA A 39 0.59 -25.20 -33.86
CA ALA A 39 1.24 -24.16 -34.65
C ALA A 39 1.76 -23.08 -33.70
N SER A 40 2.97 -23.31 -33.22
CA SER A 40 3.87 -22.32 -32.62
C SER A 40 4.20 -21.24 -33.64
N SER A 41 3.83 -19.99 -33.33
CA SER A 41 4.42 -18.79 -33.93
C SER A 41 5.17 -18.01 -32.85
N PRO A 42 6.37 -17.48 -33.16
CA PRO A 42 7.26 -16.87 -32.18
C PRO A 42 6.74 -15.50 -31.73
N SER A 43 6.46 -15.38 -30.44
CA SER A 43 6.18 -14.10 -29.76
C SER A 43 7.47 -13.29 -29.62
N GLY A 44 7.72 -12.39 -30.57
CA GLY A 44 8.61 -11.22 -30.38
C GLY A 44 7.78 -10.04 -29.86
N PRO A 45 8.31 -9.18 -28.97
CA PRO A 45 7.51 -8.23 -28.23
C PRO A 45 7.14 -7.02 -29.10
N PRO A 46 5.90 -6.55 -28.97
CA PRO A 46 5.73 -5.17 -28.60
C PRO A 46 4.66 -5.08 -27.50
N THR A 47 5.07 -5.21 -26.25
CA THR A 47 4.20 -4.78 -25.14
C THR A 47 4.28 -3.26 -25.11
N SER A 48 3.43 -2.60 -25.89
CA SER A 48 3.09 -1.20 -25.65
C SER A 48 2.80 -1.05 -24.16
N PRO A 49 3.40 -0.07 -23.47
CA PRO A 49 3.18 0.09 -22.03
C PRO A 49 1.69 0.25 -21.80
N SER A 50 1.15 -0.53 -20.86
CA SER A 50 -0.24 -0.32 -20.46
C SER A 50 -0.36 1.09 -19.89
N SER A 51 -1.50 1.76 -20.09
CA SER A 51 -1.78 3.07 -19.50
C SER A 51 -1.48 3.08 -17.98
N TYR A 52 -1.71 1.92 -17.35
CA TYR A 52 -1.39 1.64 -15.95
C TYR A 52 0.12 1.73 -15.64
N ASP A 53 0.95 1.03 -16.41
CA ASP A 53 2.41 1.04 -16.19
C ASP A 53 3.01 2.44 -16.43
N GLU A 54 2.43 3.24 -17.33
CA GLU A 54 2.87 4.63 -17.52
C GLU A 54 2.54 5.51 -16.31
N ALA A 55 1.34 5.36 -15.72
CA ALA A 55 0.99 6.08 -14.50
C ALA A 55 1.91 5.72 -13.32
N VAL A 56 2.26 4.44 -13.18
CA VAL A 56 3.21 3.99 -12.15
C VAL A 56 4.63 4.47 -12.43
N LEU A 57 5.05 4.52 -13.70
CA LEU A 57 6.35 5.09 -14.06
C LEU A 57 6.43 6.58 -13.74
N GLU A 58 5.35 7.32 -14.01
CA GLU A 58 5.23 8.72 -13.65
C GLU A 58 5.25 8.96 -12.14
N LEU A 59 4.66 8.05 -11.36
CA LEU A 59 4.75 8.03 -9.90
C LEU A 59 6.19 7.73 -9.42
N ALA A 60 6.90 6.81 -10.07
CA ALA A 60 8.31 6.53 -9.79
C ALA A 60 9.21 7.74 -10.09
N ARG A 61 8.93 8.46 -11.19
CA ARG A 61 9.65 9.69 -11.57
C ARG A 61 9.39 10.84 -10.61
N SER A 62 8.19 10.97 -10.04
CA SER A 62 7.93 11.98 -9.03
C SER A 62 8.58 11.63 -7.69
N TYR A 63 8.61 10.34 -7.33
CA TYR A 63 9.37 9.86 -6.17
C TYR A 63 10.87 10.16 -6.30
N ASP A 64 11.48 9.86 -7.44
CA ASP A 64 12.89 10.17 -7.70
C ASP A 64 13.18 11.68 -7.56
N ARG A 65 12.24 12.55 -7.95
CA ARG A 65 12.33 14.01 -7.75
C ARG A 65 12.22 14.42 -6.28
N VAL A 66 11.48 13.68 -5.45
CA VAL A 66 11.43 13.91 -3.99
C VAL A 66 12.78 13.58 -3.36
N GLN A 67 13.40 12.46 -3.77
CA GLN A 67 14.71 12.03 -3.28
C GLN A 67 15.86 12.90 -3.80
N ASN A 68 15.76 13.37 -5.05
CA ASN A 68 16.82 14.09 -5.75
C ASN A 68 16.35 15.45 -6.32
N PRO A 69 15.81 16.38 -5.50
CA PRO A 69 15.20 17.63 -6.00
C PRO A 69 16.21 18.54 -6.70
N ALA A 70 17.47 18.55 -6.22
CA ALA A 70 18.54 19.33 -6.81
C ALA A 70 18.93 18.87 -8.22
N LEU A 71 18.94 17.56 -8.48
CA LEU A 71 19.27 17.00 -9.80
C LEU A 71 18.19 17.33 -10.84
N SER A 72 16.95 17.48 -10.37
CA SER A 72 15.80 17.81 -11.21
C SER A 72 15.53 19.32 -11.29
N ASN A 73 16.37 20.15 -10.68
CA ASN A 73 16.20 21.61 -10.62
C ASN A 73 14.79 22.05 -10.14
N VAL A 74 14.24 21.33 -9.15
CA VAL A 74 12.95 21.62 -8.53
C VAL A 74 13.11 21.86 -7.04
N ARG A 75 12.24 22.68 -6.46
CA ARG A 75 12.17 22.82 -4.99
C ARG A 75 11.58 21.54 -4.40
N TYR A 76 12.08 21.13 -3.24
CA TYR A 76 11.55 19.97 -2.51
C TYR A 76 10.03 20.05 -2.30
N SER A 77 9.50 21.22 -1.94
CA SER A 77 8.06 21.42 -1.77
C SER A 77 7.26 21.11 -3.04
N ILE A 78 7.78 21.49 -4.21
CA ILE A 78 7.15 21.21 -5.50
C ILE A 78 7.21 19.71 -5.82
N ALA A 79 8.35 19.06 -5.55
CA ALA A 79 8.51 17.63 -5.76
C ALA A 79 7.56 16.81 -4.87
N VAL A 80 7.44 17.16 -3.60
CA VAL A 80 6.51 16.52 -2.66
C VAL A 80 5.05 16.72 -3.08
N THR A 81 4.68 17.93 -3.50
CA THR A 81 3.34 18.21 -4.03
C THR A 81 3.04 17.35 -5.27
N ASP A 82 3.93 17.32 -6.26
CA ASP A 82 3.72 16.52 -7.48
C ASP A 82 3.68 15.01 -7.19
N PHE A 83 4.48 14.52 -6.25
CA PHE A 83 4.41 13.12 -5.81
C PHE A 83 3.08 12.79 -5.14
N THR A 84 2.65 13.61 -4.18
CA THR A 84 1.40 13.40 -3.44
C THR A 84 0.19 13.50 -4.35
N GLU A 85 0.15 14.46 -5.30
CA GLU A 85 -0.92 14.56 -6.30
C GLU A 85 -1.02 13.28 -7.14
N ARG A 86 0.10 12.74 -7.60
CA ARG A 86 0.11 11.48 -8.39
C ARG A 86 -0.31 10.28 -7.55
N ALA A 87 0.13 10.19 -6.30
CA ALA A 87 -0.28 9.12 -5.40
C ALA A 87 -1.78 9.19 -5.08
N VAL A 88 -2.32 10.40 -4.91
CA VAL A 88 -3.76 10.64 -4.73
C VAL A 88 -4.52 10.24 -6.00
N LEU A 89 -4.09 10.65 -7.19
CA LEU A 89 -4.71 10.24 -8.46
C LEU A 89 -4.69 8.72 -8.66
N ALA A 90 -3.59 8.05 -8.28
CA ALA A 90 -3.52 6.59 -8.31
C ALA A 90 -4.54 5.95 -7.35
N TYR A 91 -4.72 6.51 -6.15
CA TYR A 91 -5.75 6.09 -5.21
C TYR A 91 -7.16 6.26 -5.79
N GLU A 92 -7.44 7.39 -6.45
CA GLU A 92 -8.73 7.67 -7.10
C GLU A 92 -9.03 6.68 -8.22
N CYS A 93 -8.00 6.27 -8.96
CA CYS A 93 -8.11 5.28 -10.02
C CYS A 93 -8.21 3.84 -9.49
N GLY A 94 -8.24 3.65 -8.16
CA GLY A 94 -8.41 2.35 -7.52
C GLY A 94 -7.16 1.49 -7.51
N TYR A 95 -5.97 2.10 -7.58
CA TYR A 95 -4.70 1.36 -7.52
C TYR A 95 -4.53 0.78 -6.12
N THR A 96 -4.01 -0.44 -6.05
CA THR A 96 -3.60 -1.06 -4.78
C THR A 96 -2.09 -1.11 -4.63
N GLU A 97 -1.64 -1.34 -3.40
CA GLU A 97 -0.21 -1.42 -3.04
C GLU A 97 0.46 -2.54 -3.82
N ALA A 98 -0.24 -3.67 -3.95
CA ALA A 98 0.19 -4.82 -4.72
C ALA A 98 0.31 -4.50 -6.22
N ASP A 99 -0.64 -3.74 -6.77
CA ASP A 99 -0.62 -3.40 -8.20
C ASP A 99 0.54 -2.47 -8.55
N VAL A 100 0.80 -1.46 -7.70
CA VAL A 100 1.96 -0.55 -7.86
C VAL A 100 3.27 -1.32 -7.73
N ALA A 101 3.40 -2.19 -6.72
CA ALA A 101 4.59 -3.02 -6.56
C ALA A 101 4.83 -3.94 -7.77
N ALA A 102 3.76 -4.58 -8.28
CA ALA A 102 3.84 -5.44 -9.45
C ALA A 102 4.22 -4.66 -10.72
N ALA A 103 3.68 -3.46 -10.92
CA ALA A 103 4.02 -2.58 -12.04
C ALA A 103 5.46 -2.09 -11.97
N LEU A 104 5.95 -1.68 -10.80
CA LEU A 104 7.36 -1.33 -10.61
C LEU A 104 8.28 -2.51 -10.94
N GLY A 105 7.92 -3.73 -10.53
CA GLY A 105 8.65 -4.94 -10.91
C GLY A 105 8.71 -5.18 -12.42
N ARG A 106 7.59 -4.98 -13.14
CA ARG A 106 7.55 -5.06 -14.61
C ARG A 106 8.38 -3.97 -15.28
N LEU A 107 8.29 -2.72 -14.79
CA LEU A 107 9.05 -1.59 -15.30
C LEU A 107 10.56 -1.77 -15.09
N ALA A 108 10.95 -2.32 -13.94
CA ALA A 108 12.34 -2.69 -13.64
C ALA A 108 12.84 -3.75 -14.63
N ALA A 109 12.07 -4.84 -14.83
CA ALA A 109 12.41 -5.89 -15.79
C ALA A 109 12.51 -5.38 -17.23
N ALA A 110 11.70 -4.37 -17.59
CA ALA A 110 11.74 -3.70 -18.89
C ALA A 110 12.84 -2.62 -19.00
N GLY A 111 13.65 -2.39 -17.95
CA GLY A 111 14.70 -1.38 -17.94
C GLY A 111 14.21 0.07 -17.92
N ARG A 112 12.91 0.30 -17.72
CA ARG A 112 12.31 1.65 -17.77
C ARG A 112 12.63 2.50 -16.54
N LEU A 113 13.10 1.87 -15.47
CA LEU A 113 13.54 2.55 -14.24
C LEU A 113 15.05 2.85 -14.23
N ALA A 114 15.82 2.41 -15.24
CA ALA A 114 17.28 2.52 -15.24
C ALA A 114 17.82 3.96 -15.23
N GLY A 115 16.98 4.95 -15.58
CA GLY A 115 17.34 6.37 -15.53
C GLY A 115 17.09 7.04 -14.18
N LEU A 116 16.50 6.35 -13.20
CA LEU A 116 16.22 6.89 -11.86
C LEU A 116 17.41 6.63 -10.94
N GLN A 117 17.89 7.66 -10.24
CA GLN A 117 19.15 7.60 -9.53
C GLN A 117 18.95 7.10 -8.10
N GLY A 118 19.50 5.92 -7.79
CA GLY A 118 19.37 5.34 -6.44
C GLY A 118 17.94 4.95 -6.08
N PHE A 119 17.10 4.71 -7.10
CA PHE A 119 15.68 4.41 -6.93
C PHE A 119 15.45 3.10 -6.16
N ASP A 120 14.76 3.21 -5.02
CA ASP A 120 14.25 2.07 -4.27
C ASP A 120 12.74 1.92 -4.51
N ALA A 121 12.35 0.84 -5.17
CA ALA A 121 10.95 0.53 -5.46
C ALA A 121 10.15 0.25 -4.19
N ALA A 122 10.74 -0.37 -3.17
CA ALA A 122 10.06 -0.69 -1.92
C ALA A 122 9.79 0.60 -1.12
N GLU A 123 10.74 1.52 -1.10
CA GLU A 123 10.58 2.83 -0.47
C GLU A 123 9.54 3.68 -1.21
N CYS A 124 9.56 3.69 -2.54
CA CYS A 124 8.53 4.34 -3.35
C CYS A 124 7.12 3.82 -3.00
N VAL A 125 6.93 2.50 -2.94
CA VAL A 125 5.65 1.89 -2.55
C VAL A 125 5.27 2.26 -1.12
N SER A 126 6.25 2.30 -0.21
CA SER A 126 6.03 2.69 1.18
C SER A 126 5.53 4.14 1.30
N LEU A 127 6.12 5.10 0.59
CA LEU A 127 5.65 6.49 0.60
C LEU A 127 4.26 6.63 -0.03
N VAL A 128 3.96 5.88 -1.09
CA VAL A 128 2.61 5.81 -1.67
C VAL A 128 1.62 5.27 -0.63
N ALA A 129 2.00 4.23 0.11
CA ALA A 129 1.17 3.69 1.18
C ALA A 129 0.93 4.72 2.30
N VAL A 130 1.92 5.54 2.67
CA VAL A 130 1.73 6.64 3.64
C VAL A 130 0.65 7.62 3.17
N VAL A 131 0.65 8.00 1.89
CA VAL A 131 -0.40 8.85 1.30
C VAL A 131 -1.77 8.17 1.44
N TRP A 132 -1.88 6.89 1.05
CA TRP A 132 -3.15 6.18 1.06
C TRP A 132 -3.68 5.88 2.46
N VAL A 133 -2.80 5.57 3.42
CA VAL A 133 -3.16 5.46 4.84
C VAL A 133 -3.65 6.80 5.38
N THR A 134 -3.04 7.93 4.96
CA THR A 134 -3.53 9.27 5.31
C THR A 134 -4.94 9.50 4.81
N LEU A 135 -5.23 9.15 3.55
CA LEU A 135 -6.58 9.24 3.00
C LEU A 135 -7.57 8.33 3.75
N ALA A 136 -7.17 7.11 4.09
CA ALA A 136 -8.00 6.14 4.78
C ALA A 136 -8.33 6.52 6.24
N LEU A 137 -7.40 7.19 6.93
CA LEU A 137 -7.57 7.65 8.32
C LEU A 137 -8.18 9.06 8.42
N SER A 138 -8.28 9.79 7.30
CA SER A 138 -8.92 11.10 7.28
C SER A 138 -10.44 10.99 7.48
N PRO A 139 -11.09 11.98 8.13
CA PRO A 139 -12.54 11.98 8.35
C PRO A 139 -13.34 11.84 7.04
N MET A 140 -14.49 11.15 7.08
CA MET A 140 -15.31 10.82 5.90
C MET A 140 -15.83 12.03 5.07
N SER A 141 -15.71 13.25 5.58
CA SER A 141 -15.94 14.47 4.79
C SER A 141 -14.86 14.70 3.73
N VAL A 142 -13.71 14.04 3.85
CA VAL A 142 -12.66 13.98 2.84
C VAL A 142 -13.05 12.89 1.83
N LYS A 143 -13.27 13.30 0.58
CA LYS A 143 -13.93 12.50 -0.46
C LYS A 143 -13.38 11.07 -0.55
N ARG A 144 -14.27 10.07 -0.44
CA ARG A 144 -13.93 8.65 -0.63
C ARG A 144 -13.80 8.35 -2.12
N TRP A 145 -12.60 8.08 -2.58
CA TRP A 145 -12.33 7.83 -4.00
C TRP A 145 -12.03 6.35 -4.33
N ALA A 146 -11.56 5.55 -3.38
CA ALA A 146 -11.35 4.10 -3.57
C ALA A 146 -12.52 3.26 -3.00
N THR A 147 -13.01 2.30 -3.80
CA THR A 147 -14.01 1.30 -3.40
C THR A 147 -13.39 0.04 -2.79
N VAL A 148 -12.07 -0.10 -2.91
CA VAL A 148 -11.26 -1.23 -2.43
C VAL A 148 -10.22 -0.72 -1.44
N ALA A 149 -9.79 -1.57 -0.49
CA ALA A 149 -8.68 -1.25 0.38
C ALA A 149 -7.38 -1.11 -0.44
N ALA A 150 -6.86 0.13 -0.54
CA ALA A 150 -5.68 0.41 -1.36
C ALA A 150 -4.37 -0.14 -0.73
N VAL A 151 -4.33 -0.31 0.58
CA VAL A 151 -3.18 -0.84 1.32
C VAL A 151 -3.53 -2.15 2.02
N SER A 152 -2.54 -3.02 2.17
CA SER A 152 -2.70 -4.26 2.94
C SER A 152 -2.86 -3.96 4.44
N GLU A 153 -3.50 -4.89 5.18
CA GLU A 153 -3.67 -4.75 6.64
C GLU A 153 -2.33 -4.60 7.40
N PRO A 154 -1.26 -5.37 7.07
CA PRO A 154 0.05 -5.18 7.70
C PRO A 154 0.63 -3.79 7.44
N THR A 155 0.53 -3.30 6.19
CA THR A 155 1.02 -1.96 5.83
C THR A 155 0.22 -0.88 6.56
N LEU A 156 -1.11 -0.99 6.59
CA LEU A 156 -1.97 -0.10 7.37
C LEU A 156 -1.55 -0.08 8.85
N ALA A 157 -1.41 -1.26 9.47
CA ALA A 157 -1.00 -1.37 10.86
C ALA A 157 0.37 -0.73 11.13
N SER A 158 1.32 -0.87 10.19
CA SER A 158 2.67 -0.33 10.32
C SER A 158 2.73 1.20 10.33
N TRP A 159 1.78 1.86 9.66
CA TRP A 159 1.73 3.33 9.52
C TRP A 159 0.64 3.99 10.36
N ARG A 160 -0.32 3.20 10.89
CA ARG A 160 -1.53 3.70 11.54
C ARG A 160 -1.25 4.69 12.65
N GLY A 161 -0.36 4.35 13.59
CA GLY A 161 -0.07 5.19 14.75
C GLY A 161 0.54 6.54 14.36
N PHE A 162 1.58 6.49 13.53
CA PHE A 162 2.26 7.67 12.99
C PHE A 162 1.30 8.61 12.25
N VAL A 163 0.54 8.09 11.30
CA VAL A 163 -0.39 8.89 10.49
C VAL A 163 -1.54 9.41 11.35
N ALA A 164 -2.13 8.60 12.22
CA ALA A 164 -3.24 9.01 13.08
C ALA A 164 -2.85 10.17 14.02
N MET A 165 -1.62 10.19 14.53
CA MET A 165 -1.14 11.31 15.35
C MET A 165 -1.14 12.64 14.59
N ILE A 166 -0.68 12.62 13.33
CA ILE A 166 -0.65 13.80 12.47
C ILE A 166 -2.06 14.22 12.09
N VAL A 167 -2.89 13.28 11.62
CA VAL A 167 -4.28 13.52 11.23
C VAL A 167 -5.08 14.11 12.39
N ASN A 168 -4.99 13.54 13.59
CA ASN A 168 -5.66 14.08 14.78
C ASN A 168 -5.13 15.47 15.13
N GLY A 169 -3.81 15.69 15.03
CA GLY A 169 -3.22 17.01 15.24
C GLY A 169 -3.72 18.06 14.25
N TYR A 170 -3.85 17.68 12.98
CA TYR A 170 -4.34 18.53 11.90
C TYR A 170 -5.82 18.89 12.09
N PHE A 171 -6.69 17.90 12.37
CA PHE A 171 -8.14 18.15 12.47
C PHE A 171 -8.59 18.68 13.84
N GLU A 172 -8.10 18.12 14.94
CA GLU A 172 -8.56 18.50 16.29
C GLU A 172 -7.87 19.74 16.83
N ARG A 173 -6.60 19.95 16.46
CA ARG A 173 -5.74 20.99 17.06
C ARG A 173 -5.28 22.06 16.07
N ARG A 174 -5.68 21.98 14.80
CA ARG A 174 -5.28 22.91 13.73
C ARG A 174 -3.75 23.05 13.62
N MET A 175 -3.01 21.96 13.83
CA MET A 175 -1.55 21.98 13.75
C MET A 175 -1.09 21.74 12.31
N ALA A 176 -0.22 22.61 11.81
CA ALA A 176 0.47 22.44 10.51
C ALA A 176 1.80 21.64 10.63
N TRP A 177 2.13 21.19 11.85
CA TRP A 177 3.36 20.48 12.16
C TRP A 177 3.14 19.59 13.39
N TYR A 178 4.04 18.63 13.61
CA TYR A 178 4.00 17.75 14.79
C TYR A 178 5.42 17.52 15.32
N PRO A 179 5.64 17.40 16.65
CA PRO A 179 6.97 17.10 17.20
C PRO A 179 7.56 15.80 16.65
N LEU A 180 8.71 15.89 15.98
CA LEU A 180 9.36 14.76 15.30
C LEU A 180 9.77 13.64 16.27
N ASP A 181 10.27 13.98 17.45
CA ASP A 181 10.70 12.97 18.45
C ASP A 181 9.54 12.03 18.82
N ARG A 182 8.33 12.57 18.93
CA ARG A 182 7.15 11.79 19.26
C ARG A 182 6.72 10.89 18.10
N LEU A 183 6.83 11.39 16.87
CA LEU A 183 6.56 10.59 15.67
C LEU A 183 7.59 9.47 15.47
N GLN A 184 8.87 9.76 15.75
CA GLN A 184 9.96 8.79 15.66
C GLN A 184 9.79 7.66 16.68
N LEU A 185 9.40 7.98 17.92
CA LEU A 185 9.10 6.98 18.94
C LEU A 185 7.95 6.05 18.52
N GLU A 186 6.88 6.60 17.94
CA GLU A 186 5.75 5.81 17.44
C GLU A 186 6.18 4.85 16.33
N LEU A 187 6.91 5.35 15.31
CA LEU A 187 7.44 4.50 14.24
C LEU A 187 8.39 3.43 14.78
N ALA A 188 9.26 3.77 15.73
CA ALA A 188 10.20 2.81 16.32
C ALA A 188 9.49 1.70 17.10
N ALA A 189 8.40 2.05 17.81
CA ALA A 189 7.60 1.07 18.54
C ALA A 189 6.92 0.05 17.61
N VAL A 190 6.48 0.49 16.43
CA VAL A 190 5.77 -0.37 15.48
C VAL A 190 6.71 -1.14 14.55
N GLN A 191 7.76 -0.49 14.04
CA GLN A 191 8.69 -1.09 13.08
C GLN A 191 9.87 -1.82 13.73
N GLY A 192 10.01 -1.73 15.06
CA GLY A 192 11.08 -2.38 15.82
C GLY A 192 12.48 -1.79 15.59
N ARG A 193 12.57 -0.66 14.87
CA ARG A 193 13.83 0.05 14.59
C ARG A 193 13.61 1.56 14.60
N SER A 194 14.60 2.31 15.07
CA SER A 194 14.57 3.77 14.97
C SER A 194 14.93 4.20 13.56
N MET A 195 14.04 4.95 12.90
CA MET A 195 14.36 5.66 11.66
C MET A 195 15.15 6.94 11.96
N PRO A 196 16.01 7.40 11.03
CA PRO A 196 16.63 8.72 11.13
C PRO A 196 15.59 9.84 11.13
N GLN A 197 15.88 10.95 11.80
CA GLN A 197 14.92 12.03 12.01
C GLN A 197 14.53 12.72 10.69
N GLU A 198 15.46 12.78 9.74
CA GLU A 198 15.25 13.28 8.39
C GLU A 198 14.20 12.46 7.62
N VAL A 199 14.22 11.14 7.76
CA VAL A 199 13.24 10.22 7.15
C VAL A 199 11.86 10.40 7.80
N VAL A 200 11.83 10.56 9.13
CA VAL A 200 10.58 10.84 9.87
C VAL A 200 9.99 12.18 9.44
N ALA A 201 10.83 13.20 9.25
CA ALA A 201 10.41 14.52 8.79
C ALA A 201 9.84 14.47 7.36
N GLU A 202 10.46 13.71 6.46
CA GLU A 202 9.94 13.48 5.12
C GLU A 202 8.56 12.82 5.14
N HIS A 203 8.40 11.69 5.84
CA HIS A 203 7.09 11.03 5.97
C HIS A 203 6.05 11.98 6.56
N ALA A 204 6.41 12.77 7.57
CA ALA A 204 5.50 13.73 8.17
C ALA A 204 5.09 14.80 7.15
N ARG A 205 6.04 15.27 6.32
CA ARG A 205 5.77 16.22 5.25
C ARG A 205 4.84 15.63 4.19
N ILE A 206 5.02 14.37 3.78
CA ILE A 206 4.10 13.68 2.87
C ILE A 206 2.67 13.66 3.45
N VAL A 207 2.50 13.32 4.73
CA VAL A 207 1.18 13.30 5.39
C VAL A 207 0.56 14.69 5.41
N PHE A 208 1.29 15.72 5.84
CA PHE A 208 0.77 17.09 5.88
C PHE A 208 0.42 17.62 4.48
N THR A 209 1.29 17.42 3.49
CA THR A 209 1.00 17.86 2.11
C THR A 209 -0.20 17.13 1.53
N THR A 210 -0.38 15.83 1.81
CA THR A 210 -1.58 15.09 1.42
C THR A 210 -2.84 15.72 2.06
N LEU A 211 -2.80 16.02 3.36
CA LEU A 211 -3.91 16.65 4.07
C LEU A 211 -4.23 18.06 3.55
N GLU A 212 -3.22 18.87 3.23
CA GLU A 212 -3.38 20.20 2.64
C GLU A 212 -4.06 20.13 1.26
N GLN A 213 -3.75 19.11 0.45
CA GLN A 213 -4.37 18.92 -0.87
C GLN A 213 -5.83 18.52 -0.77
N VAL A 214 -6.17 17.56 0.11
CA VAL A 214 -7.53 17.01 0.18
C VAL A 214 -8.45 17.79 1.12
N TYR A 215 -7.88 18.52 2.08
CA TYR A 215 -8.59 19.34 3.06
C TYR A 215 -7.74 20.55 3.48
N PRO A 216 -7.64 21.60 2.66
CA PRO A 216 -6.85 22.79 2.99
C PRO A 216 -7.42 23.51 4.21
N GLN A 217 -6.60 23.64 5.27
CA GLN A 217 -6.96 24.39 6.48
C GLN A 217 -6.29 25.76 6.60
N PHE A 218 -5.14 25.91 5.96
CA PHE A 218 -4.32 27.11 6.02
C PHE A 218 -4.42 27.85 4.70
N ALA A 219 -4.31 29.18 4.74
CA ALA A 219 -4.29 29.98 3.53
C ALA A 219 -3.02 29.63 2.72
N THR A 220 -3.20 29.44 1.42
CA THR A 220 -2.10 29.43 0.47
C THR A 220 -1.72 30.88 0.19
N ASP A 221 -0.54 31.30 0.66
CA ASP A 221 0.05 32.62 0.36
C ASP A 221 0.41 32.75 -1.13
#